data_AF-A0A9D6QCL2-F1
#
_entry.id   AF-A0A9D6QCL2-F1
#
_cell.length_a   1.000
_cell.length_b   1.000
_cell.length_c   1.000
_cell.angle_alpha   90.00
_cell.angle_beta   90.00
_cell.angle_gamma   90.00
#
_symmetry.space_group_name_H-M   'P 1'
#
loop_
_entity.id
_entity.type
_entity.pdbx_description
1 polymer ?
#
loop_
_entity_poly.entity_id
_entity_poly.type
_entity_poly.pdbx_seq_one_letter_code
_entity_poly.pdbx_strand_id
1 'polypeptide(L)'
;MTTNWTTVRFDHAGVTGTCVSCHNGTTAAGRSANHLPTTTTCDDCHVTTNWTTVHFDHASAVGTCFSCHDGTRVAGKPANHMATSNTCDDCHVTTSWTNVRFDHNGVTGSCASCHNGTTATGKTPTHIQTSADCGDCHSTLAWTPARFDHASITGSCATCHNGSSATGRPTNHFTTSLGCEDCHLTTAWTPIVFRHTSPDYPGDHRSSVTCVMCHRSNAQTIAWPNAAYAPDCAACHANNYRSDPHTKYGNVRYTVSELRDCAGACHIYSDSSMTTILTRRNSHHRASDGGFD
;
A
#
# COMPACT_ATOMS: atom_id res chain seq x y z
N MET A 1 0.05 -78.02 -52.47
CA MET A 1 -0.95 -77.79 -51.42
C MET A 1 -0.20 -77.31 -50.18
N THR A 2 -0.23 -76.01 -49.89
CA THR A 2 0.45 -75.42 -48.72
C THR A 2 -0.56 -75.26 -47.59
N THR A 3 -0.35 -76.00 -46.50
CA THR A 3 -1.29 -76.20 -45.38
C THR A 3 -0.94 -75.40 -44.14
N ASN A 4 -0.28 -74.25 -44.25
CA ASN A 4 0.04 -73.43 -43.08
C ASN A 4 -0.42 -71.98 -43.25
N TRP A 5 -1.66 -71.72 -42.84
CA TRP A 5 -2.34 -70.41 -42.84
C TRP A 5 -2.19 -69.67 -41.50
N THR A 6 -1.22 -70.03 -40.66
CA THR A 6 -1.15 -69.48 -39.30
C THR A 6 -0.61 -68.05 -39.21
N THR A 7 -0.04 -67.52 -40.29
CA THR A 7 0.36 -66.10 -40.35
C THR A 7 0.02 -65.49 -41.71
N VAL A 8 -1.16 -64.88 -41.80
CA VAL A 8 -1.54 -64.05 -42.95
C VAL A 8 -1.01 -62.64 -42.70
N ARG A 9 0.00 -62.22 -43.47
CA ARG A 9 0.39 -60.79 -43.53
C ARG A 9 -0.63 -60.09 -44.42
N PHE A 10 -1.54 -59.35 -43.82
CA PHE A 10 -2.54 -58.55 -44.54
C PHE A 10 -1.89 -57.29 -45.12
N ASP A 11 -2.14 -57.03 -46.41
CA ASP A 11 -1.68 -55.84 -47.13
C ASP A 11 -2.87 -54.92 -47.41
N HIS A 12 -2.73 -53.64 -47.07
CA HIS A 12 -3.77 -52.64 -47.26
C HIS A 12 -3.82 -52.08 -48.70
N ALA A 13 -2.83 -52.36 -49.56
CA ALA A 13 -2.73 -51.80 -50.90
C ALA A 13 -3.89 -52.14 -51.86
N GLY A 14 -4.65 -53.21 -51.57
CA GLY A 14 -5.77 -53.68 -52.40
C GLY A 14 -7.16 -53.51 -51.79
N VAL A 15 -7.29 -52.78 -50.67
CA VAL A 15 -8.56 -52.64 -49.96
C VAL A 15 -9.47 -51.65 -50.69
N THR A 16 -10.72 -52.04 -50.95
CA THR A 16 -11.73 -51.25 -51.69
C THR A 16 -12.90 -50.78 -50.82
N GLY A 17 -12.80 -50.94 -49.50
CA GLY A 17 -13.79 -50.50 -48.51
C GLY A 17 -13.26 -49.41 -47.57
N THR A 18 -14.14 -48.82 -46.78
CA THR A 18 -13.74 -47.84 -45.75
C THR A 18 -12.98 -48.53 -44.61
N CYS A 19 -12.13 -47.80 -43.91
CA CYS A 19 -11.44 -48.34 -42.74
C CYS A 19 -12.43 -48.92 -41.72
N VAL A 20 -13.56 -48.23 -41.47
CA VAL A 20 -14.55 -48.60 -40.45
C VAL A 20 -15.34 -49.88 -40.80
N SER A 21 -15.44 -50.25 -42.08
CA SER A 21 -16.11 -51.50 -42.47
C SER A 21 -15.34 -52.74 -42.01
N CYS A 22 -14.02 -52.64 -41.82
CA CYS A 22 -13.18 -53.72 -41.31
C CYS A 22 -12.72 -53.46 -39.86
N HIS A 23 -12.37 -52.22 -39.51
CA HIS A 23 -11.93 -51.82 -38.17
C HIS A 23 -13.11 -51.40 -37.28
N ASN A 24 -14.02 -52.35 -37.08
CA ASN A 24 -15.27 -52.20 -36.32
C ASN A 24 -15.19 -52.78 -34.89
N GLY A 25 -14.03 -53.30 -34.47
CA GLY A 25 -13.83 -53.95 -33.17
C GLY A 25 -14.22 -55.43 -33.15
N THR A 26 -14.79 -55.98 -34.21
CA THR A 26 -15.11 -57.41 -34.35
C THR A 26 -14.25 -58.09 -35.41
N THR A 27 -14.16 -57.52 -36.61
CA THR A 27 -13.36 -58.03 -37.73
C THR A 27 -11.88 -57.68 -37.57
N ALA A 28 -11.60 -56.44 -37.21
CA ALA A 28 -10.28 -55.95 -36.83
C ALA A 28 -10.42 -54.92 -35.71
N ALA A 29 -9.31 -54.63 -35.02
CA ALA A 29 -9.27 -53.63 -33.96
C ALA A 29 -9.80 -52.28 -34.48
N GLY A 30 -10.85 -51.77 -33.85
CA GLY A 30 -11.42 -50.46 -34.16
C GLY A 30 -10.77 -49.35 -33.35
N ARG A 31 -11.46 -48.21 -33.24
CA ARG A 31 -11.04 -47.09 -32.38
C ARG A 31 -10.91 -47.57 -30.93
N SER A 32 -9.78 -47.28 -30.29
CA SER A 32 -9.61 -47.56 -28.86
C SER A 32 -10.51 -46.63 -28.03
N ALA A 33 -10.76 -47.00 -26.77
CA ALA A 33 -11.50 -46.16 -25.84
C ALA A 33 -10.84 -44.77 -25.60
N ASN A 34 -9.54 -44.66 -25.87
CA ASN A 34 -8.75 -43.43 -25.76
C ASN A 34 -8.59 -42.69 -27.10
N HIS A 35 -9.22 -43.16 -28.18
CA HIS A 35 -9.19 -42.47 -29.47
C HIS A 35 -9.84 -41.09 -29.36
N LEU A 36 -9.24 -40.08 -29.97
CA LEU A 36 -9.78 -38.72 -29.98
C LEU A 36 -11.16 -38.70 -30.66
N PRO A 37 -12.15 -37.95 -30.15
CA PRO A 37 -13.43 -37.80 -30.80
C PRO A 37 -13.25 -37.21 -32.20
N THR A 38 -13.70 -37.91 -33.24
CA THR A 38 -13.69 -37.40 -34.61
C THR A 38 -14.84 -37.98 -35.44
N THR A 39 -15.40 -37.14 -36.31
CA THR A 39 -16.37 -37.51 -37.34
C THR A 39 -15.73 -37.67 -38.73
N THR A 40 -14.43 -37.42 -38.85
CA THR A 40 -13.67 -37.55 -40.09
C THR A 40 -13.35 -39.01 -40.41
N THR A 41 -12.92 -39.26 -41.65
CA THR A 41 -12.48 -40.59 -42.08
C THR A 41 -11.09 -40.88 -41.49
N CYS A 42 -10.70 -42.16 -41.42
CA CYS A 42 -9.42 -42.52 -40.81
C CYS A 42 -8.23 -41.98 -41.62
N ASP A 43 -8.37 -41.86 -42.94
CA ASP A 43 -7.31 -41.40 -43.85
C ASP A 43 -7.02 -39.89 -43.69
N ASP A 44 -7.91 -39.13 -43.06
CA ASP A 44 -7.70 -37.71 -42.73
C ASP A 44 -6.67 -37.54 -41.61
N CYS A 45 -6.42 -38.59 -40.83
CA CYS A 45 -5.51 -38.57 -39.69
C CYS A 45 -4.39 -39.61 -39.75
N HIS A 46 -4.65 -40.77 -40.34
CA HIS A 46 -3.72 -41.89 -40.37
C HIS A 46 -3.27 -42.18 -41.79
N VAL A 47 -2.03 -42.64 -41.92
CA VAL A 47 -1.52 -43.21 -43.17
C VAL A 47 -1.38 -44.72 -43.01
N THR A 48 -1.88 -45.48 -43.99
CA THR A 48 -1.92 -46.96 -43.94
C THR A 48 -0.53 -47.60 -43.83
N THR A 49 0.52 -46.91 -44.28
CA THR A 49 1.92 -47.36 -44.19
C THR A 49 2.58 -47.06 -42.84
N ASN A 50 2.01 -46.17 -42.03
CA ASN A 50 2.53 -45.78 -40.72
C ASN A 50 1.37 -45.34 -39.81
N TRP A 51 0.53 -46.31 -39.43
CA TRP A 51 -0.75 -46.05 -38.75
C TRP A 51 -0.61 -45.32 -37.41
N THR A 52 0.52 -45.49 -36.73
CA THR A 52 0.80 -44.83 -35.45
C THR A 52 1.14 -43.35 -35.61
N THR A 53 1.52 -42.91 -36.80
CA THR A 53 1.74 -41.49 -37.09
C THR A 53 0.38 -40.86 -37.40
N VAL A 54 0.06 -39.81 -36.64
CA VAL A 54 -1.21 -39.09 -36.75
C VAL A 54 -0.92 -37.68 -37.25
N HIS A 55 -1.61 -37.27 -38.31
CA HIS A 55 -1.73 -35.87 -38.71
C HIS A 55 -3.05 -35.32 -38.15
N PHE A 56 -3.01 -34.17 -37.48
CA PHE A 56 -4.21 -33.53 -36.95
C PHE A 56 -4.18 -32.04 -37.24
N ASP A 57 -5.25 -31.56 -37.87
CA ASP A 57 -5.50 -30.14 -38.11
C ASP A 57 -6.53 -29.61 -37.11
N HIS A 58 -6.14 -28.59 -36.34
CA HIS A 58 -7.02 -27.94 -35.36
C HIS A 58 -8.23 -27.25 -36.02
N ALA A 59 -8.16 -26.89 -37.30
CA ALA A 59 -9.30 -26.33 -38.04
C ALA A 59 -10.44 -27.35 -38.20
N SER A 60 -10.13 -28.65 -38.12
CA SER A 60 -11.09 -29.74 -38.22
C SER A 60 -11.53 -30.28 -36.85
N ALA A 61 -11.12 -29.63 -35.76
CA ALA A 61 -11.45 -30.07 -34.40
C ALA A 61 -12.95 -29.90 -34.11
N VAL A 62 -13.56 -30.92 -33.49
CA VAL A 62 -14.96 -30.91 -33.04
C VAL A 62 -14.99 -30.98 -31.53
N GLY A 63 -15.67 -30.02 -30.90
CA GLY A 63 -15.78 -29.91 -29.44
C GLY A 63 -15.06 -28.69 -28.89
N THR A 64 -14.80 -28.68 -27.58
CA THR A 64 -14.07 -27.59 -26.91
C THR A 64 -12.61 -27.97 -26.74
N CYS A 65 -11.72 -26.98 -26.61
CA CYS A 65 -10.30 -27.24 -26.35
C CYS A 65 -10.11 -28.18 -25.14
N PHE A 66 -10.85 -27.92 -24.05
CA PHE A 66 -10.77 -28.72 -22.82
C PHE A 66 -11.24 -30.17 -22.98
N SER A 67 -12.14 -30.47 -23.93
CA SER A 67 -12.58 -31.84 -24.17
C SER A 67 -11.47 -32.76 -24.72
N CYS A 68 -10.42 -32.19 -25.32
CA CYS A 68 -9.23 -32.92 -25.77
C CYS A 68 -8.02 -32.66 -24.86
N HIS A 69 -7.81 -31.41 -24.45
CA HIS A 69 -6.71 -30.93 -23.60
C HIS A 69 -7.08 -30.97 -22.11
N ASP A 70 -7.55 -32.14 -21.65
CA ASP A 70 -7.99 -32.38 -20.27
C ASP A 70 -6.83 -32.76 -19.32
N GLY A 71 -5.60 -32.87 -19.84
CA GLY A 71 -4.42 -33.32 -19.10
C GLY A 71 -4.33 -34.85 -18.95
N THR A 72 -5.31 -35.60 -19.46
CA THR A 72 -5.33 -37.07 -19.47
C THR A 72 -5.06 -37.60 -20.87
N ARG A 73 -5.81 -37.15 -21.88
CA ARG A 73 -5.67 -37.58 -23.28
C ARG A 73 -4.59 -36.79 -24.00
N VAL A 74 -4.69 -35.47 -23.89
CA VAL A 74 -3.72 -34.51 -24.41
C VAL A 74 -3.35 -33.55 -23.30
N ALA A 75 -2.10 -33.09 -23.30
CA ALA A 75 -1.61 -32.12 -22.34
C ALA A 75 -2.57 -30.91 -22.26
N GLY A 76 -3.03 -30.61 -21.05
CA GLY A 76 -3.88 -29.46 -20.74
C GLY A 76 -3.08 -28.22 -20.38
N LYS A 77 -3.70 -27.36 -19.57
CA LYS A 77 -3.02 -26.20 -18.97
C LYS A 77 -1.80 -26.65 -18.16
N PRO A 78 -0.59 -26.12 -18.40
CA PRO A 78 0.57 -26.46 -17.59
C PRO A 78 0.42 -25.90 -16.17
N ALA A 79 1.21 -26.42 -15.22
CA ALA A 79 1.12 -26.02 -13.81
C ALA A 79 1.39 -24.52 -13.57
N ASN A 80 2.14 -23.87 -14.46
CA ASN A 80 2.42 -22.43 -14.42
C ASN A 80 1.40 -21.57 -15.20
N HIS A 81 0.32 -22.17 -15.69
CA HIS A 81 -0.77 -21.44 -16.34
C HIS A 81 -1.55 -20.63 -15.31
N MET A 82 -1.99 -19.42 -15.68
CA MET A 82 -2.86 -18.60 -14.82
C MET A 82 -4.19 -19.30 -14.53
N ALA A 83 -4.80 -19.04 -13.38
CA ALA A 83 -6.11 -19.58 -13.04
C ALA A 83 -7.19 -18.94 -13.94
N THR A 84 -7.70 -19.70 -14.91
CA THR A 84 -8.72 -19.26 -15.88
C THR A 84 -9.81 -20.31 -16.07
N SER A 85 -10.94 -19.91 -16.68
CA SER A 85 -11.98 -20.82 -17.16
C SER A 85 -11.44 -21.79 -18.22
N ASN A 86 -12.19 -22.84 -18.55
CA ASN A 86 -11.81 -23.82 -19.58
C ASN A 86 -12.18 -23.40 -21.02
N THR A 87 -12.54 -22.15 -21.22
CA THR A 87 -12.81 -21.56 -22.54
C THR A 87 -11.52 -20.94 -23.08
N CYS A 88 -10.69 -21.74 -23.75
CA CYS A 88 -9.35 -21.30 -24.13
C CYS A 88 -9.35 -20.17 -25.17
N ASP A 89 -10.38 -20.10 -26.03
CA ASP A 89 -10.49 -19.11 -27.10
C ASP A 89 -10.79 -17.68 -26.60
N ASP A 90 -11.14 -17.53 -25.31
CA ASP A 90 -11.21 -16.22 -24.64
C ASP A 90 -9.83 -15.54 -24.62
N CYS A 91 -8.77 -16.36 -24.59
CA CYS A 91 -7.40 -15.92 -24.45
C CYS A 91 -6.55 -16.26 -25.67
N HIS A 92 -6.61 -17.49 -26.17
CA HIS A 92 -5.71 -17.98 -27.21
C HIS A 92 -6.32 -17.85 -28.60
N VAL A 93 -5.48 -17.54 -29.58
CA VAL A 93 -5.86 -17.59 -31.00
C VAL A 93 -5.40 -18.92 -31.57
N THR A 94 -6.30 -19.73 -32.13
CA THR A 94 -5.98 -21.09 -32.64
C THR A 94 -4.87 -21.12 -33.69
N THR A 95 -4.77 -20.09 -34.53
CA THR A 95 -3.72 -19.94 -35.56
C THR A 95 -2.42 -19.32 -35.02
N SER A 96 -2.42 -18.81 -33.79
CA SER A 96 -1.27 -18.20 -33.14
C SER A 96 -1.39 -18.41 -31.63
N TRP A 97 -1.25 -19.66 -31.20
CA TRP A 97 -1.59 -20.07 -29.83
C TRP A 97 -0.82 -19.32 -28.75
N THR A 98 0.40 -18.89 -29.05
CA THR A 98 1.24 -18.10 -28.14
C THR A 98 0.83 -16.62 -28.05
N ASN A 99 0.00 -16.14 -28.98
CA ASN A 99 -0.59 -14.81 -28.91
C ASN A 99 -1.85 -14.84 -28.06
N VAL A 100 -1.77 -14.18 -26.90
CA VAL A 100 -2.82 -14.17 -25.89
C VAL A 100 -3.52 -12.81 -25.87
N ARG A 101 -4.85 -12.82 -25.89
CA ARG A 101 -5.72 -11.68 -25.62
C ARG A 101 -6.13 -11.77 -24.16
N PHE A 102 -5.93 -10.70 -23.40
CA PHE A 102 -6.37 -10.66 -22.01
C PHE A 102 -7.34 -9.51 -21.81
N ASP A 103 -8.54 -9.82 -21.29
CA ASP A 103 -9.54 -8.84 -20.89
C ASP A 103 -9.65 -8.80 -19.36
N HIS A 104 -9.61 -7.59 -18.80
CA HIS A 104 -9.74 -7.37 -17.36
C HIS A 104 -11.19 -7.37 -16.87
N ASN A 105 -12.20 -7.32 -17.75
CA ASN A 105 -13.63 -7.23 -17.37
C ASN A 105 -14.11 -8.42 -16.53
N GLY A 106 -13.44 -9.58 -16.62
CA GLY A 106 -13.77 -10.79 -15.86
C GLY A 106 -12.94 -11.01 -14.60
N VAL A 107 -12.05 -10.08 -14.24
CA VAL A 107 -11.17 -10.24 -13.08
C VAL A 107 -11.93 -9.95 -11.79
N THR A 108 -12.06 -10.96 -10.93
CA THR A 108 -12.76 -10.84 -9.63
C THR A 108 -11.80 -10.82 -8.42
N GLY A 109 -10.50 -11.02 -8.64
CA GLY A 109 -9.45 -10.94 -7.62
C GLY A 109 -8.84 -9.54 -7.52
N SER A 110 -7.97 -9.32 -6.52
CA SER A 110 -7.21 -8.07 -6.42
C SER A 110 -6.17 -7.95 -7.53
N CYS A 111 -5.86 -6.74 -7.97
CA CYS A 111 -4.87 -6.55 -9.03
C CYS A 111 -3.51 -7.13 -8.64
N ALA A 112 -3.15 -6.99 -7.36
CA ALA A 112 -1.90 -7.47 -6.77
C ALA A 112 -1.75 -9.00 -6.78
N SER A 113 -2.83 -9.80 -6.94
CA SER A 113 -2.68 -11.25 -7.03
C SER A 113 -1.91 -11.68 -8.28
N CYS A 114 -2.02 -10.90 -9.36
CA CYS A 114 -1.30 -11.12 -10.62
C CYS A 114 -0.17 -10.11 -10.81
N HIS A 115 -0.39 -8.82 -10.52
CA HIS A 115 0.61 -7.75 -10.62
C HIS A 115 1.55 -7.72 -9.40
N ASN A 116 2.22 -8.86 -9.16
CA ASN A 116 3.10 -9.11 -8.02
C ASN A 116 4.59 -9.00 -8.39
N GLY A 117 4.93 -8.62 -9.63
CA GLY A 117 6.31 -8.54 -10.13
C GLY A 117 6.88 -9.89 -10.61
N THR A 118 6.16 -10.99 -10.43
CA THR A 118 6.53 -12.33 -10.92
C THR A 118 5.60 -12.77 -12.05
N THR A 119 4.28 -12.77 -11.83
CA THR A 119 3.28 -13.19 -12.81
C THR A 119 3.01 -12.07 -13.84
N ALA A 120 2.85 -10.85 -13.36
CA ALA A 120 2.73 -9.65 -14.17
C ALA A 120 3.47 -8.49 -13.49
N THR A 121 3.73 -7.42 -14.25
CA THR A 121 4.41 -6.23 -13.76
C THR A 121 3.69 -5.67 -12.54
N GLY A 122 4.35 -5.62 -11.39
CA GLY A 122 3.83 -5.01 -10.17
C GLY A 122 4.14 -3.52 -10.06
N LYS A 123 3.98 -2.96 -8.85
CA LYS A 123 4.40 -1.60 -8.52
C LYS A 123 5.91 -1.45 -8.76
N THR A 124 6.31 -0.45 -9.54
CA THR A 124 7.74 -0.14 -9.75
C THR A 124 8.37 0.44 -8.48
N PRO A 125 9.71 0.44 -8.34
CA PRO A 125 10.38 1.09 -7.21
C PRO A 125 10.08 2.59 -7.08
N THR A 126 9.67 3.24 -8.17
CA THR A 126 9.28 4.65 -8.22
C THR A 126 7.78 4.89 -8.00
N HIS A 127 7.00 3.83 -7.78
CA HIS A 127 5.57 3.96 -7.50
C HIS A 127 5.34 4.63 -6.15
N ILE A 128 4.28 5.44 -6.05
CA ILE A 128 3.88 6.09 -4.80
C ILE A 128 3.57 5.01 -3.76
N GLN A 129 4.11 5.17 -2.54
CA GLN A 129 3.89 4.21 -1.47
C GLN A 129 2.43 4.24 -1.02
N THR A 130 1.71 3.13 -1.25
CA THR A 130 0.29 2.98 -0.95
C THR A 130 -0.07 1.52 -0.69
N SER A 131 -0.98 1.32 0.26
CA SER A 131 -1.62 0.03 0.56
C SER A 131 -2.92 -0.20 -0.23
N ALA A 132 -3.40 0.80 -0.98
CA ALA A 132 -4.58 0.67 -1.84
C ALA A 132 -4.37 -0.37 -2.95
N ASP A 133 -5.48 -0.95 -3.42
CA ASP A 133 -5.46 -1.80 -4.60
C ASP A 133 -5.20 -0.94 -5.85
N CYS A 134 -4.74 -1.54 -6.95
CA CYS A 134 -4.44 -0.77 -8.16
C CYS A 134 -5.70 -0.09 -8.72
N GLY A 135 -6.86 -0.74 -8.58
CA GLY A 135 -8.18 -0.19 -8.89
C GLY A 135 -8.52 1.07 -8.08
N ASP A 136 -7.84 1.31 -6.95
CA ASP A 136 -7.58 2.52 -6.14
C ASP A 136 -7.25 3.82 -6.87
N CYS A 137 -6.50 3.67 -7.95
CA CYS A 137 -5.86 4.79 -8.63
C CYS A 137 -5.98 4.67 -10.15
N HIS A 138 -5.88 3.45 -10.67
CA HIS A 138 -5.85 3.15 -12.08
C HIS A 138 -7.18 2.56 -12.56
N SER A 139 -7.51 2.81 -13.82
CA SER A 139 -8.59 2.11 -14.52
C SER A 139 -8.01 1.11 -15.51
N THR A 140 -8.75 0.04 -15.76
CA THR A 140 -8.38 -0.98 -16.78
C THR A 140 -8.55 -0.46 -18.21
N LEU A 141 -9.35 0.59 -18.41
CA LEU A 141 -9.56 1.23 -19.71
C LEU A 141 -8.46 2.26 -20.05
N ALA A 142 -8.04 3.03 -19.04
CA ALA A 142 -6.96 4.01 -19.13
C ALA A 142 -6.13 3.95 -17.85
N TRP A 143 -4.93 3.37 -17.95
CA TRP A 143 -4.04 3.21 -16.81
C TRP A 143 -3.51 4.57 -16.32
N THR A 144 -3.34 5.53 -17.22
CA THR A 144 -2.92 6.90 -16.92
C THR A 144 -3.85 7.93 -17.58
N PRO A 145 -4.10 9.09 -16.93
CA PRO A 145 -3.64 9.47 -15.60
C PRO A 145 -4.36 8.67 -14.50
N ALA A 146 -3.69 8.50 -13.36
CA ALA A 146 -4.29 7.88 -12.18
C ALA A 146 -5.10 8.91 -11.39
N ARG A 147 -6.18 8.47 -10.73
CA ARG A 147 -6.79 9.25 -9.65
C ARG A 147 -5.89 9.21 -8.42
N PHE A 148 -5.85 10.30 -7.68
CA PHE A 148 -4.98 10.44 -6.51
C PHE A 148 -5.76 10.98 -5.32
N ASP A 149 -5.62 10.32 -4.18
CA ASP A 149 -6.16 10.72 -2.88
C ASP A 149 -5.08 10.50 -1.80
N HIS A 150 -4.84 11.52 -0.97
CA HIS A 150 -3.89 11.45 0.13
C HIS A 150 -4.26 10.42 1.20
N ALA A 151 -5.54 10.07 1.36
CA ALA A 151 -6.01 9.13 2.38
C ALA A 151 -5.43 7.71 2.22
N SER A 152 -5.04 7.35 1.00
CA SER A 152 -4.49 6.03 0.65
C SER A 152 -2.96 5.99 0.63
N ILE A 153 -2.28 7.09 0.96
CA ILE A 153 -0.82 7.20 0.86
C ILE A 153 -0.17 6.91 2.21
N THR A 154 0.89 6.10 2.19
CA THR A 154 1.64 5.69 3.39
C THR A 154 3.06 6.27 3.44
N GLY A 155 3.52 6.91 2.38
CA GLY A 155 4.80 7.62 2.34
C GLY A 155 4.74 8.94 3.10
N SER A 156 5.88 9.40 3.63
CA SER A 156 5.95 10.72 4.27
C SER A 156 5.81 11.85 3.25
N CYS A 157 5.23 12.99 3.66
CA CYS A 157 4.92 14.10 2.76
C CYS A 157 6.14 14.55 1.95
N ALA A 158 7.31 14.64 2.60
CA ALA A 158 8.56 15.10 2.01
C ALA A 158 9.09 14.19 0.88
N THR A 159 8.68 12.91 0.83
CA THR A 159 9.11 12.01 -0.27
C THR A 159 8.56 12.46 -1.62
N CYS A 160 7.34 13.00 -1.65
CA CYS A 160 6.68 13.50 -2.86
C CYS A 160 6.78 15.03 -2.97
N HIS A 161 6.56 15.76 -1.88
CA HIS A 161 6.67 17.21 -1.80
C HIS A 161 8.13 17.66 -1.65
N ASN A 162 8.95 17.27 -2.63
CA ASN A 162 10.38 17.51 -2.71
C ASN A 162 10.76 18.66 -3.67
N GLY A 163 9.77 19.29 -4.32
CA GLY A 163 9.98 20.35 -5.31
C GLY A 163 10.17 19.86 -6.75
N SER A 164 10.27 18.55 -6.96
CA SER A 164 10.37 17.92 -8.28
C SER A 164 9.11 17.12 -8.59
N SER A 165 8.73 16.17 -7.74
CA SER A 165 7.56 15.30 -7.94
C SER A 165 6.24 16.02 -7.61
N ALA A 166 6.26 16.86 -6.58
CA ALA A 166 5.17 17.73 -6.18
C ALA A 166 5.73 19.00 -5.53
N THR A 167 4.87 20.00 -5.35
CA THR A 167 5.22 21.27 -4.71
C THR A 167 5.93 21.03 -3.39
N GLY A 168 7.18 21.45 -3.30
CA GLY A 168 7.98 21.29 -2.10
C GLY A 168 7.74 22.37 -1.05
N ARG A 169 8.47 22.26 0.05
CA ARG A 169 8.53 23.28 1.09
C ARG A 169 8.97 24.64 0.49
N PRO A 170 8.21 25.74 0.68
CA PRO A 170 8.57 27.04 0.14
C PRO A 170 9.82 27.62 0.84
N THR A 171 10.52 28.53 0.17
CA THR A 171 11.80 29.10 0.67
C THR A 171 11.66 29.91 1.94
N ASN A 172 10.47 30.48 2.21
CA ASN A 172 10.13 31.22 3.42
C ASN A 172 9.49 30.35 4.51
N HIS A 173 9.55 29.02 4.40
CA HIS A 173 8.99 28.12 5.40
C HIS A 173 9.74 28.20 6.74
N PHE A 174 9.03 27.87 7.82
CA PHE A 174 9.62 27.74 9.16
C PHE A 174 10.73 26.67 9.19
N THR A 175 11.89 26.96 9.76
CA THR A 175 12.99 25.99 9.83
C THR A 175 12.67 24.91 10.86
N THR A 176 12.36 23.71 10.37
CA THR A 176 12.00 22.54 11.20
C THR A 176 12.52 21.26 10.59
N SER A 177 12.82 20.28 11.46
CA SER A 177 13.11 18.88 11.11
C SER A 177 11.93 17.94 11.41
N LEU A 178 10.81 18.47 11.91
CA LEU A 178 9.58 17.71 12.14
C LEU A 178 8.92 17.32 10.81
N GLY A 179 8.07 16.30 10.86
CA GLY A 179 7.24 15.90 9.72
C GLY A 179 6.25 17.02 9.35
N CYS A 180 5.76 17.01 8.11
CA CYS A 180 4.76 17.99 7.70
C CYS A 180 3.45 17.79 8.48
N GLU A 181 3.11 16.53 8.72
CA GLU A 181 1.96 16.02 9.46
C GLU A 181 1.93 16.47 10.94
N ASP A 182 3.06 16.91 11.50
CA ASP A 182 3.12 17.47 12.86
C ASP A 182 2.53 18.89 12.94
N CYS A 183 2.35 19.55 11.79
CA CYS A 183 1.86 20.93 11.69
C CYS A 183 0.68 21.07 10.73
N HIS A 184 0.60 20.27 9.66
CA HIS A 184 -0.33 20.43 8.56
C HIS A 184 -1.30 19.24 8.47
N LEU A 185 -2.54 19.53 8.07
CA LEU A 185 -3.52 18.51 7.71
C LEU A 185 -3.61 18.41 6.18
N THR A 186 -3.82 17.20 5.67
CA THR A 186 -4.01 16.96 4.22
C THR A 186 -5.25 17.65 3.66
N THR A 187 -6.27 17.87 4.51
CA THR A 187 -7.51 18.56 4.15
C THR A 187 -7.48 20.07 4.40
N ALA A 188 -6.52 20.55 5.22
CA ALA A 188 -6.36 21.95 5.57
C ALA A 188 -4.89 22.25 5.87
N TRP A 189 -4.14 22.66 4.84
CA TRP A 189 -2.73 22.98 4.98
C TRP A 189 -2.49 24.23 5.85
N THR A 190 -3.49 25.12 5.93
CA THR A 190 -3.54 26.27 6.84
C THR A 190 -4.94 26.38 7.44
N PRO A 191 -5.10 26.69 8.74
CA PRO A 191 -4.05 27.02 9.71
C PRO A 191 -3.26 25.79 10.19
N ILE A 192 -2.03 26.02 10.67
CA ILE A 192 -1.23 24.95 11.28
C ILE A 192 -1.82 24.51 12.62
N VAL A 193 -1.79 23.20 12.87
CA VAL A 193 -2.27 22.58 14.10
C VAL A 193 -1.09 21.97 14.83
N PHE A 194 -0.33 22.81 15.54
CA PHE A 194 0.79 22.37 16.37
C PHE A 194 0.43 22.47 17.86
N ARG A 195 0.72 21.42 18.63
CA ARG A 195 0.50 21.41 20.08
C ARG A 195 1.77 20.94 20.78
N HIS A 196 2.26 21.74 21.73
CA HIS A 196 3.36 21.33 22.59
C HIS A 196 2.95 20.11 23.44
N THR A 197 3.70 19.02 23.33
CA THR A 197 3.46 17.80 24.11
C THR A 197 4.38 17.68 25.33
N SER A 198 5.46 18.48 25.41
CA SER A 198 6.42 18.45 26.52
C SER A 198 5.76 18.78 27.88
N PRO A 199 6.18 18.13 28.98
CA PRO A 199 5.86 18.53 30.34
C PRO A 199 6.23 19.98 30.67
N ASP A 200 7.23 20.56 29.97
CA ASP A 200 7.68 21.95 30.19
C ASP A 200 6.60 23.01 29.86
N TYR A 201 5.51 22.60 29.19
CA TYR A 201 4.38 23.46 28.85
C TYR A 201 3.08 22.93 29.50
N PRO A 202 2.86 23.16 30.81
CA PRO A 202 1.69 22.68 31.54
C PRO A 202 0.44 23.56 31.32
N GLY A 203 -0.75 22.97 31.51
CA GLY A 203 -2.04 23.68 31.58
C GLY A 203 -2.42 24.46 30.31
N ASP A 204 -2.89 25.69 30.50
CA ASP A 204 -3.45 26.56 29.46
C ASP A 204 -2.41 27.13 28.47
N HIS A 205 -1.11 26.93 28.71
CA HIS A 205 -0.06 27.17 27.69
C HIS A 205 -0.21 26.25 26.46
N ARG A 206 -1.10 25.25 26.55
CA ARG A 206 -1.47 24.34 25.45
C ARG A 206 -2.63 24.85 24.60
N SER A 207 -3.35 25.89 25.00
CA SER A 207 -4.49 26.43 24.26
C SER A 207 -4.25 27.89 23.89
N SER A 208 -3.86 28.11 22.63
CA SER A 208 -3.72 29.41 21.97
C SER A 208 -2.41 30.18 22.19
N VAL A 209 -1.27 29.49 22.20
CA VAL A 209 0.03 30.15 22.00
C VAL A 209 0.37 30.24 20.51
N THR A 210 0.51 31.45 19.96
CA THR A 210 1.05 31.61 18.59
C THR A 210 2.55 31.34 18.58
N CYS A 211 3.08 30.79 17.49
CA CYS A 211 4.51 30.45 17.37
C CYS A 211 5.42 31.63 17.71
N VAL A 212 5.06 32.85 17.28
CA VAL A 212 5.87 34.06 17.45
C VAL A 212 6.03 34.52 18.90
N MET A 213 5.24 33.98 19.85
CA MET A 213 5.43 34.30 21.27
C MET A 213 6.72 33.70 21.84
N CYS A 214 7.16 32.57 21.30
CA CYS A 214 8.39 31.89 21.72
C CYS A 214 9.46 31.95 20.62
N HIS A 215 9.07 31.73 19.36
CA HIS A 215 9.98 31.75 18.22
C HIS A 215 10.18 33.18 17.72
N ARG A 216 11.25 33.83 18.22
CA ARG A 216 11.70 35.16 17.76
C ARG A 216 12.59 35.12 16.52
N SER A 217 13.01 33.93 16.12
CA SER A 217 13.77 33.67 14.91
C SER A 217 13.13 32.51 14.15
N ASN A 218 13.57 32.31 12.91
CA ASN A 218 13.10 31.20 12.08
C ASN A 218 13.80 29.88 12.48
N ALA A 219 13.57 29.41 13.70
CA ALA A 219 14.18 28.19 14.24
C ALA A 219 13.18 27.39 15.11
N GLN A 220 13.10 26.08 14.88
CA GLN A 220 12.33 25.14 15.69
C GLN A 220 12.77 25.09 17.15
N THR A 221 14.07 25.24 17.41
CA THR A 221 14.58 25.29 18.78
C THR A 221 14.65 26.74 19.24
N ILE A 222 14.18 26.97 20.46
CA ILE A 222 14.35 28.25 21.14
C ILE A 222 15.48 28.14 22.15
N ALA A 223 16.30 29.17 22.23
CA ALA A 223 17.18 29.35 23.37
C ALA A 223 16.39 30.01 24.50
N TRP A 224 16.59 29.55 25.73
CA TRP A 224 16.06 30.22 26.91
C TRP A 224 16.62 31.64 27.00
N PRO A 225 15.77 32.69 27.02
CA PRO A 225 16.24 34.05 27.23
C PRO A 225 17.09 34.20 28.51
N ASN A 226 16.72 33.48 29.57
CA ASN A 226 17.44 33.41 30.83
C ASN A 226 17.79 31.95 31.16
N ALA A 227 18.89 31.45 30.59
CA ALA A 227 19.30 30.05 30.75
C ALA A 227 19.52 29.61 32.21
N ALA A 228 19.84 30.54 33.13
CA ALA A 228 20.03 30.24 34.55
C ALA A 228 18.75 29.79 35.29
N TYR A 229 17.57 30.06 34.70
CA TYR A 229 16.28 29.66 35.25
C TYR A 229 15.65 28.49 34.49
N ALA A 230 16.33 27.92 33.47
CA ALA A 230 15.81 26.76 32.77
C ALA A 230 15.76 25.53 33.69
N PRO A 231 14.73 24.66 33.58
CA PRO A 231 13.64 24.66 32.60
C PRO A 231 12.37 25.41 33.07
N ASP A 232 12.44 26.19 34.14
CA ASP A 232 11.26 26.80 34.77
C ASP A 232 10.69 27.99 33.97
N CYS A 233 9.47 28.40 34.30
CA CYS A 233 8.76 29.52 33.65
C CYS A 233 9.58 30.81 33.59
N ALA A 234 10.36 31.10 34.64
CA ALA A 234 11.24 32.26 34.73
C ALA A 234 12.30 32.32 33.63
N ALA A 235 12.67 31.18 33.02
CA ALA A 235 13.62 31.16 31.91
C ALA A 235 13.16 32.01 30.72
N CYS A 236 11.85 32.11 30.50
CA CYS A 236 11.23 33.01 29.52
C CYS A 236 10.64 34.27 30.15
N HIS A 237 10.05 34.14 31.34
CA HIS A 237 9.20 35.18 31.95
C HIS A 237 9.85 35.98 33.09
N ALA A 238 11.17 35.86 33.31
CA ALA A 238 11.82 36.58 34.41
C ALA A 238 11.56 38.10 34.39
N ASN A 239 11.47 38.70 33.20
CA ASN A 239 11.20 40.13 33.03
C ASN A 239 9.72 40.49 33.29
N ASN A 240 8.82 39.51 33.32
CA ASN A 240 7.42 39.71 33.68
C ASN A 240 7.20 39.61 35.20
N TYR A 241 8.20 39.14 35.97
CA TYR A 241 8.09 39.00 37.41
C TYR A 241 7.97 40.37 38.10
N ARG A 242 6.89 40.55 38.86
CA ARG A 242 6.69 41.71 39.73
C ARG A 242 6.98 41.28 41.16
N SER A 243 8.01 41.85 41.79
CA SER A 243 8.36 41.52 43.17
C SER A 243 7.33 42.04 44.18
N ASP A 244 6.58 43.10 43.82
CA ASP A 244 5.73 43.80 44.78
C ASP A 244 4.66 42.95 45.47
N PRO A 245 3.90 42.12 44.75
CA PRO A 245 2.91 41.24 45.36
C PRO A 245 3.52 40.13 46.23
N HIS A 246 4.82 39.85 46.14
CA HIS A 246 5.46 38.66 46.70
C HIS A 246 6.23 38.96 47.99
N THR A 247 5.52 39.26 49.07
CA THR A 247 6.16 39.52 50.38
C THR A 247 6.62 38.25 51.05
N LYS A 248 7.84 38.28 51.61
CA LYS A 248 8.44 37.20 52.40
C LYS A 248 8.26 37.43 53.89
N TYR A 249 8.62 38.62 54.38
CA TYR A 249 8.37 39.13 55.73
C TYR A 249 8.66 40.63 55.75
N GLY A 250 7.94 41.41 56.56
CA GLY A 250 8.12 42.88 56.60
C GLY A 250 8.15 43.50 55.20
N ASN A 251 9.25 44.21 54.89
CA ASN A 251 9.50 44.81 53.57
C ASN A 251 10.34 43.94 52.62
N VAL A 252 10.72 42.73 53.02
CA VAL A 252 11.51 41.81 52.20
C VAL A 252 10.60 41.04 51.26
N ARG A 253 10.96 41.01 49.98
CA ARG A 253 10.21 40.37 48.91
C ARG A 253 10.95 39.14 48.39
N TYR A 254 10.20 38.18 47.87
CA TYR A 254 10.77 37.09 47.11
C TYR A 254 11.41 37.61 45.82
N THR A 255 12.43 36.90 45.37
CA THR A 255 13.05 37.10 44.07
C THR A 255 12.49 36.12 43.05
N VAL A 256 12.66 36.44 41.76
CA VAL A 256 12.33 35.52 40.67
C VAL A 256 13.13 34.21 40.74
N SER A 257 14.34 34.24 41.32
CA SER A 257 15.16 33.05 41.52
C SER A 257 14.60 32.12 42.61
N GLU A 258 13.79 32.63 43.53
CA GLU A 258 13.12 31.84 44.57
C GLU A 258 11.75 31.33 44.11
N LEU A 259 11.14 31.97 43.10
CA LEU A 259 9.83 31.64 42.55
C LEU A 259 9.90 31.38 41.03
N ARG A 260 10.82 30.50 40.63
CA ARG A 260 11.17 30.26 39.22
C ARG A 260 10.04 29.62 38.42
N ASP A 261 9.28 28.75 39.06
CA ASP A 261 8.12 28.04 38.50
C ASP A 261 6.88 28.93 38.39
N CYS A 262 6.93 30.16 38.91
CA CYS A 262 5.76 31.03 39.01
C CYS A 262 4.57 30.26 39.60
N ALA A 263 4.76 29.55 40.72
CA ALA A 263 3.68 28.87 41.47
C ALA A 263 3.22 29.63 42.73
N GLY A 264 3.94 30.67 43.11
CA GLY A 264 3.54 31.67 44.10
C GLY A 264 4.17 31.41 45.45
N ALA A 265 4.43 32.49 46.17
CA ALA A 265 4.91 32.39 47.55
C ALA A 265 3.77 31.90 48.44
N CYS A 266 3.77 30.60 48.77
CA CYS A 266 2.76 30.01 49.63
C CYS A 266 2.72 30.62 51.04
N HIS A 267 3.82 31.20 51.53
CA HIS A 267 3.94 31.69 52.91
C HIS A 267 4.47 33.12 52.99
N ILE A 268 3.89 33.89 53.92
CA ILE A 268 4.49 35.09 54.49
C ILE A 268 4.90 34.75 55.93
N TYR A 269 6.10 35.11 56.33
CA TYR A 269 6.65 34.85 57.66
C TYR A 269 6.55 36.07 58.57
N SER A 270 6.55 35.84 59.88
CA SER A 270 6.53 36.91 60.90
C SER A 270 7.78 37.79 60.85
N ASP A 271 8.92 37.20 60.53
CA ASP A 271 10.24 37.82 60.61
C ASP A 271 11.27 37.10 59.72
N SER A 272 12.53 37.54 59.79
CA SER A 272 13.64 37.03 59.00
C SER A 272 14.07 35.60 59.32
N SER A 273 13.62 35.01 60.44
CA SER A 273 13.94 33.61 60.79
C SER A 273 13.21 32.61 59.91
N MET A 274 12.08 33.01 59.29
CA MET A 274 11.23 32.14 58.48
C MET A 274 10.75 30.87 59.17
N THR A 275 10.68 30.89 60.52
CA THR A 275 10.23 29.74 61.32
C THR A 275 8.73 29.76 61.60
N THR A 276 8.13 30.95 61.63
CA THR A 276 6.70 31.14 61.93
C THR A 276 5.98 31.76 60.74
N ILE A 277 4.96 31.05 60.25
CA ILE A 277 4.12 31.50 59.12
C ILE A 277 3.04 32.45 59.64
N LEU A 278 3.04 33.69 59.15
CA LEU A 278 2.04 34.71 59.43
C LEU A 278 0.81 34.58 58.53
N THR A 279 1.00 34.22 57.25
CA THR A 279 -0.09 34.07 56.29
C THR A 279 0.23 32.97 55.30
N ARG A 280 -0.78 32.16 54.97
CA ARG A 280 -0.72 31.19 53.87
C ARG A 280 -1.50 31.73 52.68
N ARG A 281 -0.89 31.71 51.49
CA ARG A 281 -1.50 32.09 50.22
C ARG A 281 -1.63 30.84 49.34
N ASN A 282 -2.65 30.83 48.49
CA ASN A 282 -2.86 29.83 47.44
C ASN A 282 -2.13 30.24 46.14
N SER A 283 -1.84 29.24 45.31
CA SER A 283 -1.14 29.42 44.03
C SER A 283 -1.94 30.28 43.07
N HIS A 284 -1.41 31.46 42.75
CA HIS A 284 -2.01 32.41 41.81
C HIS A 284 -0.94 32.93 40.85
N HIS A 285 -0.88 32.36 39.65
CA HIS A 285 -0.09 32.93 38.56
C HIS A 285 -0.89 32.92 37.26
N ARG A 286 -0.72 34.00 36.50
CA ARG A 286 -1.40 34.22 35.23
C ARG A 286 -0.39 34.21 34.11
N ALA A 287 -0.74 33.53 33.03
CA ALA A 287 0.00 33.62 31.77
C ALA A 287 -0.47 34.79 30.89
N SER A 288 -1.57 35.46 31.25
CA SER A 288 -2.18 36.56 30.49
C SER A 288 -2.76 37.66 31.39
N ASP A 289 -3.07 38.81 30.80
CA ASP A 289 -3.65 39.98 31.49
C ASP A 289 -5.14 39.81 31.85
N GLY A 290 -5.78 38.68 31.52
CA GLY A 290 -7.18 38.39 31.82
C GLY A 290 -7.43 38.08 33.30
N GLY A 291 -8.65 38.36 33.79
CA GLY A 291 -9.15 38.02 35.13
C GLY A 291 -8.99 36.56 35.53
N PHE A 292 -8.99 36.25 36.84
CA PHE A 292 -9.35 34.92 37.31
C PHE A 292 -10.88 35.01 37.47
N ASP A 293 -11.63 34.41 36.55
CA ASP A 293 -13.07 34.22 36.75
C ASP A 293 -13.29 33.07 37.75
#